data_AF-A0A2M9BBD9-F1
#
_entry.id   AF-A0A2M9BBD9-F1
#
_cell.length_a   1.000
_cell.length_b   1.000
_cell.length_c   1.000
_cell.angle_alpha   90.00
_cell.angle_beta   90.00
_cell.angle_gamma   90.00
#
_symmetry.space_group_name_H-M   'P 1'
#
loop_
_entity.id
_entity.type
_entity.pdbx_description
1 polymer ?
#
loop_
_entity_poly.entity_id
_entity_poly.type
_entity_poly.pdbx_seq_one_letter_code
_entity_poly.pdbx_strand_id
1 'polypeptide(L)'
;MSYESNAGFSARPGWYPDPEGSGQVRWWDGTAWTAHLANPGGTTTASTVQPGTPVYNPFIWLVAVVLPILSLLVFVSFDFTGYLTRSMEASLDPSATTQLATLLDPGYLLVTATSWVIYGLTVIFAYLDWRRLRRDGYVRPFHWAWAFLNSLVYTIGRSVVAHRRSSRGYLPLWLAVVVLVVTLVVVFIQIGQGFAAVFELTQDYVTSTV
;
A
#
# COMPACT_ATOMS: atom_id res chain seq x y z
N MET A 1 58.89 -39.41 -25.87
CA MET A 1 57.43 -39.21 -26.06
C MET A 1 56.77 -39.25 -24.70
N SER A 2 56.62 -38.09 -24.08
CA SER A 2 55.94 -37.90 -22.81
C SER A 2 54.59 -37.24 -23.09
N TYR A 3 53.50 -37.94 -22.76
CA TYR A 3 52.15 -37.39 -22.83
C TYR A 3 51.96 -36.46 -21.64
N GLU A 4 51.93 -35.15 -21.89
CA GLU A 4 51.43 -34.19 -20.89
C GLU A 4 49.93 -34.42 -20.74
N SER A 5 49.54 -35.01 -19.61
CA SER A 5 48.16 -35.06 -19.16
C SER A 5 47.68 -33.63 -18.88
N ASN A 6 46.91 -33.05 -19.80
CA ASN A 6 46.16 -31.82 -19.54
C ASN A 6 45.17 -32.10 -18.41
N ALA A 7 45.51 -31.68 -17.19
CA ALA A 7 44.61 -31.72 -16.05
C ALA A 7 43.39 -30.85 -16.39
N GLY A 8 42.24 -31.50 -16.57
CA GLY A 8 40.99 -30.83 -16.91
C GLY A 8 40.59 -29.86 -15.79
N PHE A 9 40.49 -28.57 -16.11
CA PHE A 9 39.70 -27.67 -15.30
C PHE A 9 38.24 -28.09 -15.42
N SER A 10 37.73 -28.86 -14.45
CA SER A 10 36.29 -29.09 -14.35
C SER A 10 35.61 -27.73 -14.21
N ALA A 11 34.69 -27.42 -15.11
CA ALA A 11 33.95 -26.17 -15.08
C ALA A 11 33.27 -26.02 -13.71
N ARG A 12 33.38 -24.83 -13.10
CA ARG A 12 32.74 -24.55 -11.81
C ARG A 12 31.22 -24.59 -11.99
N PRO A 13 30.44 -24.90 -10.94
CA PRO A 13 28.99 -24.81 -11.01
C PRO A 13 28.55 -23.40 -11.48
N GLY A 14 27.68 -23.33 -12.49
CA GLY A 14 27.35 -22.07 -13.16
C GLY A 14 26.42 -22.21 -14.36
N TRP A 15 25.99 -21.06 -14.90
CA TRP A 15 25.21 -21.00 -16.14
C TRP A 15 26.14 -20.94 -17.35
N TYR A 16 25.95 -21.86 -18.29
CA TYR A 16 26.76 -21.96 -19.50
C TYR A 16 25.86 -22.18 -20.73
N PRO A 17 26.32 -21.83 -21.95
CA PRO A 17 25.57 -22.13 -23.17
C PRO A 17 25.19 -23.61 -23.24
N ASP A 18 23.94 -23.90 -23.58
CA ASP A 18 23.43 -25.27 -23.67
C ASP A 18 24.18 -26.04 -24.77
N PRO A 19 24.90 -27.13 -24.42
CA PRO A 19 25.64 -27.94 -25.39
C PRO A 19 24.75 -28.57 -26.46
N GLU A 20 23.46 -28.76 -26.17
CA GLU A 20 22.48 -29.33 -27.10
C GLU A 20 22.04 -28.34 -28.19
N GLY A 21 22.58 -27.12 -28.20
CA GLY A 21 22.36 -26.17 -29.29
C GLY A 21 20.97 -25.51 -29.28
N SER A 22 20.25 -25.57 -28.15
CA SER A 22 18.93 -24.96 -27.98
C SER A 22 18.93 -23.42 -28.06
N GLY A 23 20.11 -22.80 -28.11
CA GLY A 23 20.27 -21.34 -28.03
C GLY A 23 20.01 -20.78 -26.63
N GLN A 24 19.87 -21.63 -25.61
CA GLN A 24 19.66 -21.26 -24.20
C GLN A 24 20.94 -21.41 -23.37
N VAL A 25 20.92 -20.95 -22.12
CA VAL A 25 21.93 -21.32 -21.11
C VAL A 25 21.36 -22.41 -20.20
N ARG A 26 22.16 -23.42 -19.89
CA ARG A 26 21.82 -24.54 -19.00
C ARG A 26 22.68 -24.46 -17.75
N TRP A 27 22.14 -24.88 -16.60
CA TRP A 27 22.90 -24.91 -15.35
C TRP A 27 23.78 -26.17 -15.26
N TRP A 28 25.08 -25.97 -15.10
CA TRP A 28 26.07 -26.99 -14.75
C TRP A 28 26.25 -27.00 -13.23
N ASP A 29 26.11 -28.15 -12.58
CA ASP A 29 26.22 -28.26 -11.12
C ASP A 29 27.64 -28.60 -10.63
N GLY A 30 28.62 -28.68 -11.53
CA GLY A 30 30.00 -29.09 -11.25
C GLY A 30 30.32 -30.52 -11.63
N THR A 31 29.32 -31.38 -11.83
CA THR A 31 29.48 -32.79 -12.23
C THR A 31 28.63 -33.16 -13.45
N ALA A 32 27.46 -32.56 -13.63
CA ALA A 32 26.55 -32.80 -14.74
C ALA A 32 25.74 -31.54 -15.15
N TRP A 33 25.18 -31.59 -16.35
CA TRP A 33 24.19 -30.63 -16.81
C TRP A 33 22.82 -30.95 -16.20
N THR A 34 22.18 -29.97 -15.58
CA THR A 34 20.83 -30.13 -15.01
C THR A 34 19.74 -29.75 -16.03
N ALA A 35 18.49 -30.11 -15.76
CA ALA A 35 17.34 -29.73 -16.59
C ALA A 35 16.97 -28.23 -16.51
N HIS A 36 17.67 -27.43 -15.70
CA HIS A 36 17.40 -26.01 -15.57
C HIS A 36 17.94 -25.25 -16.78
N LEU A 37 17.01 -24.77 -17.62
CA LEU A 37 17.27 -23.93 -18.78
C LEU A 37 16.86 -22.49 -18.48
N ALA A 38 17.64 -21.53 -18.94
CA ALA A 38 17.31 -20.11 -18.94
C ALA A 38 17.68 -19.48 -20.28
N ASN A 39 16.95 -18.48 -20.75
CA ASN A 39 17.33 -17.78 -21.98
C ASN A 39 18.64 -16.99 -21.75
N PRO A 40 19.56 -16.89 -22.73
CA PRO A 40 20.74 -16.03 -22.65
C PRO A 40 20.21 -14.58 -22.75
N GLY A 41 20.06 -13.93 -21.61
CA GLY A 41 19.21 -12.75 -21.44
C GLY A 41 18.16 -12.89 -20.33
N GLY A 42 18.25 -13.94 -19.51
CA GLY A 42 17.56 -14.09 -18.23
C GLY A 42 18.10 -13.20 -17.12
N THR A 43 19.03 -12.28 -17.41
CA THR A 43 18.96 -10.98 -16.77
C THR A 43 17.63 -10.40 -17.17
N THR A 44 16.67 -10.29 -16.25
CA THR A 44 15.57 -9.33 -16.39
C THR A 44 16.20 -7.96 -16.62
N THR A 45 16.55 -7.64 -17.87
CA THR A 45 16.74 -6.28 -18.34
C THR A 45 15.37 -5.70 -18.08
N ALA A 46 15.23 -5.00 -16.95
CA ALA A 46 14.01 -4.31 -16.59
C ALA A 46 13.64 -3.52 -17.84
N SER A 47 12.65 -4.01 -18.61
CA SER A 47 12.34 -3.46 -19.93
C SER A 47 12.10 -2.00 -19.69
N THR A 48 13.10 -1.20 -20.04
CA THR A 48 13.13 0.20 -19.66
C THR A 48 12.02 0.81 -20.48
N VAL A 49 11.08 1.44 -19.79
CA VAL A 49 9.89 1.97 -20.45
C VAL A 49 10.36 3.00 -21.49
N GLN A 50 9.71 3.02 -22.66
CA GLN A 50 10.13 3.90 -23.75
C GLN A 50 10.26 5.35 -23.23
N PRO A 51 11.32 6.09 -23.61
CA PRO A 51 11.46 7.49 -23.25
C PRO A 51 10.20 8.27 -23.64
N GLY A 52 9.52 8.87 -22.66
CA GLY A 52 8.29 9.65 -22.88
C GLY A 52 6.98 8.97 -22.44
N THR A 53 6.99 7.70 -22.06
CA THR A 53 5.79 7.08 -21.48
C THR A 53 5.38 7.79 -20.18
N PRO A 54 4.09 8.13 -20.00
CA PRO A 54 3.62 8.79 -18.79
C PRO A 54 3.79 7.90 -17.57
N VAL A 55 4.46 8.44 -16.53
CA VAL A 55 4.62 7.79 -15.22
C VAL A 55 3.47 8.13 -14.28
N TYR A 56 2.85 9.29 -14.49
CA TYR A 56 1.78 9.82 -13.66
C TYR A 56 0.47 9.85 -14.44
N ASN A 57 -0.63 9.62 -13.73
CA ASN A 57 -1.99 9.79 -14.26
C ASN A 57 -2.89 10.33 -13.13
N PRO A 58 -4.12 10.77 -13.43
CA PRO A 58 -5.01 11.33 -12.40
C PRO A 58 -5.36 10.34 -11.29
N PHE A 59 -5.48 9.04 -11.60
CA PHE A 59 -5.93 8.03 -10.65
C PHE A 59 -4.93 7.79 -9.51
N ILE A 60 -3.63 7.82 -9.79
CA ILE A 60 -2.63 7.72 -8.71
C ILE A 60 -2.72 8.91 -7.75
N TRP A 61 -3.02 10.12 -8.25
CA TRP A 61 -3.23 11.30 -7.39
C TRP A 61 -4.50 11.20 -6.56
N LEU A 62 -5.58 10.64 -7.13
CA LEU A 62 -6.81 10.38 -6.39
C LEU A 62 -6.58 9.41 -5.23
N VAL A 63 -5.83 8.32 -5.46
CA VAL A 63 -5.54 7.30 -4.45
C VAL A 63 -4.55 7.79 -3.40
N ALA A 64 -3.45 8.44 -3.82
CA ALA A 64 -2.33 8.79 -2.96
C ALA A 64 -2.57 10.07 -2.13
N VAL A 65 -3.41 10.99 -2.63
CA VAL A 65 -3.55 12.34 -2.06
C VAL A 65 -5.00 12.71 -1.83
N VAL A 66 -5.83 12.72 -2.88
CA VAL A 66 -7.18 13.32 -2.79
C VAL A 66 -8.09 12.54 -1.86
N LEU A 67 -8.18 11.22 -2.00
CA LEU A 67 -9.06 10.40 -1.16
C LEU A 67 -8.61 10.37 0.31
N PRO A 68 -7.32 10.22 0.64
CA PRO A 68 -6.84 10.35 2.02
C PRO A 68 -7.12 11.73 2.63
N ILE A 69 -6.92 12.83 1.88
CA ILE A 69 -7.25 14.17 2.35
C ILE A 69 -8.76 14.32 2.55
N LEU A 70 -9.58 13.84 1.62
CA LEU A 70 -11.03 13.86 1.76
C LEU A 70 -11.49 13.09 3.01
N SER A 71 -10.89 11.92 3.25
CA SER A 71 -11.12 11.14 4.48
C SER A 71 -10.77 11.95 5.73
N LEU A 72 -9.62 12.62 5.73
CA LEU A 72 -9.20 13.49 6.82
C LEU A 72 -10.16 14.67 7.03
N LEU A 73 -10.62 15.33 5.96
CA LEU A 73 -11.56 16.44 6.05
C LEU A 73 -12.92 16.00 6.63
N VAL A 74 -13.42 14.85 6.21
CA VAL A 74 -14.66 14.26 6.75
C VAL A 74 -14.48 13.96 8.23
N PHE A 75 -13.35 13.36 8.62
CA PHE A 75 -13.04 13.06 10.02
C PHE A 75 -12.91 14.32 10.89
N VAL A 76 -12.23 15.36 10.42
CA VAL A 76 -12.07 16.63 11.16
C VAL A 76 -13.40 17.38 11.31
N SER A 77 -14.30 17.24 10.35
CA SER A 77 -15.62 17.87 10.41
C SER A 77 -16.57 17.16 11.39
N PHE A 78 -16.22 15.96 11.85
CA PHE A 78 -17.00 15.20 12.82
C PHE A 78 -16.65 15.61 14.25
N ASP A 79 -17.68 15.83 15.08
CA ASP A 79 -17.53 16.10 16.52
C ASP A 79 -17.15 14.83 17.27
N PHE A 80 -15.88 14.44 17.12
CA PHE A 80 -15.32 13.23 17.71
C PHE A 80 -15.31 13.29 19.24
N THR A 81 -14.97 14.45 19.82
CA THR A 81 -14.97 14.65 21.27
C THR A 81 -16.37 14.51 21.84
N GLY A 82 -17.37 15.21 21.29
CA GLY A 82 -18.75 15.08 21.78
C GLY A 82 -19.34 13.69 21.56
N TYR A 83 -18.96 12.99 20.48
CA TYR A 83 -19.32 11.58 20.29
C TYR A 83 -18.72 10.68 21.38
N LEU A 84 -17.44 10.85 21.73
CA LEU A 84 -16.79 10.08 22.79
C LEU A 84 -17.40 10.35 24.17
N THR A 85 -17.69 11.61 24.50
CA THR A 85 -18.36 11.98 25.75
C THR A 85 -19.72 11.29 25.87
N ARG A 86 -20.57 11.38 24.84
CA ARG A 86 -21.88 10.69 24.81
C ARG A 86 -21.77 9.17 24.86
N SER A 87 -20.72 8.62 24.25
CA SER A 87 -20.43 7.17 24.32
C SER A 87 -20.01 6.75 25.73
N MET A 88 -19.25 7.58 26.44
CA MET A 88 -18.88 7.35 27.84
C MET A 88 -20.08 7.49 28.78
N GLU A 89 -20.91 8.51 28.62
CA GLU A 89 -22.16 8.68 29.38
C GLU A 89 -23.06 7.44 29.24
N ALA A 90 -23.24 6.95 28.00
CA ALA A 90 -24.00 5.73 27.73
C ALA A 90 -23.36 4.46 28.34
N SER A 91 -22.06 4.50 28.66
CA SER A 91 -21.35 3.42 29.34
C SER A 91 -21.49 3.49 30.87
N LEU A 92 -21.61 4.70 31.44
CA LEU A 92 -21.83 4.91 32.88
C LEU A 92 -23.26 4.59 33.30
N ASP A 93 -24.25 4.89 32.45
CA ASP A 93 -25.66 4.51 32.64
C ASP A 93 -26.17 3.70 31.42
N PRO A 94 -25.83 2.40 31.37
CA PRO A 94 -26.12 1.56 30.22
C PRO A 94 -27.60 1.17 30.18
N SER A 95 -28.29 1.66 29.15
CA SER A 95 -29.63 1.23 28.77
C SER A 95 -29.67 0.85 27.29
N ALA A 96 -30.65 0.03 26.89
CA ALA A 96 -30.84 -0.30 25.48
C ALA A 96 -31.05 0.96 24.62
N THR A 97 -31.69 1.99 25.18
CA THR A 97 -31.94 3.28 24.54
C THR A 97 -30.67 4.12 24.38
N THR A 98 -29.82 4.21 25.40
CA THR A 98 -28.58 5.01 25.32
C THR A 98 -27.55 4.37 24.38
N GLN A 99 -27.44 3.04 24.38
CA GLN A 99 -26.58 2.30 23.44
C GLN A 99 -27.07 2.41 21.99
N LEU A 100 -28.39 2.36 21.76
CA LEU A 100 -28.92 2.53 20.41
C LEU A 100 -28.71 3.97 19.90
N ALA A 101 -28.83 4.97 20.77
CA ALA A 101 -28.64 6.37 20.42
C ALA A 101 -27.20 6.68 19.96
N THR A 102 -26.18 6.02 20.54
CA THR A 102 -24.79 6.20 20.11
C THR A 102 -24.50 5.52 18.77
N LEU A 103 -25.04 4.31 18.55
CA LEU A 103 -24.89 3.59 17.28
C LEU A 103 -25.62 4.25 16.11
N LEU A 104 -26.78 4.86 16.38
CA LEU A 104 -27.59 5.58 15.40
C LEU A 104 -27.28 7.08 15.35
N ASP A 105 -26.18 7.53 15.98
CA ASP A 105 -25.74 8.91 15.88
C ASP A 105 -25.57 9.29 14.40
N PRO A 106 -26.30 10.32 13.90
CA PRO A 106 -26.26 10.66 12.48
C PRO A 106 -24.85 11.03 11.99
N GLY A 107 -24.05 11.70 12.83
CA GLY A 107 -22.67 12.06 12.50
C GLY A 107 -21.79 10.82 12.33
N TYR A 108 -21.87 9.89 13.27
CA TYR A 108 -21.16 8.62 13.22
C TYR A 108 -21.53 7.79 11.97
N LEU A 109 -22.83 7.70 11.65
CA LEU A 109 -23.29 6.98 10.47
C LEU A 109 -22.82 7.63 9.17
N LEU A 110 -22.87 8.96 9.07
CA LEU A 110 -22.39 9.70 7.90
C LEU A 110 -20.90 9.52 7.69
N VAL A 111 -20.09 9.63 8.74
CA VAL A 111 -18.63 9.41 8.67
C VAL A 111 -18.31 7.97 8.28
N THR A 112 -18.99 7.00 8.90
CA THR A 112 -18.82 5.58 8.60
C THR A 112 -19.19 5.28 7.15
N ALA A 113 -20.36 5.70 6.69
CA ALA A 113 -20.81 5.49 5.32
C ALA A 113 -19.88 6.15 4.30
N THR A 114 -19.45 7.38 4.57
CA THR A 114 -18.50 8.10 3.70
C THR A 114 -17.15 7.38 3.64
N SER A 115 -16.69 6.82 4.76
CA SER A 115 -15.45 6.03 4.81
C SER A 115 -15.54 4.77 3.95
N TRP A 116 -16.66 4.05 3.96
CA TRP A 116 -16.91 2.92 3.06
C TRP A 116 -16.90 3.32 1.58
N VAL A 117 -17.51 4.47 1.25
CA VAL A 117 -17.49 5.01 -0.11
C VAL A 117 -16.06 5.35 -0.55
N ILE A 118 -15.29 6.05 0.30
CA ILE A 118 -13.88 6.39 0.02
C ILE A 118 -13.03 5.13 -0.16
N TYR A 119 -13.26 4.09 0.66
CA TYR A 119 -12.58 2.81 0.52
C TYR A 119 -12.88 2.15 -0.84
N GLY A 120 -14.15 2.07 -1.23
CA GLY A 120 -14.54 1.55 -2.54
C GLY A 120 -13.94 2.35 -3.71
N LEU A 121 -13.97 3.68 -3.63
CA LEU A 121 -13.36 4.56 -4.63
C LEU A 121 -11.84 4.38 -4.72
N THR A 122 -11.16 4.15 -3.60
CA THR A 122 -9.72 3.86 -3.57
C THR A 122 -9.39 2.63 -4.41
N VAL A 123 -10.16 1.56 -4.23
CA VAL A 123 -9.99 0.30 -4.98
C VAL A 123 -10.31 0.49 -6.47
N ILE A 124 -11.40 1.21 -6.79
CA ILE A 124 -11.79 1.52 -8.17
C ILE A 124 -10.70 2.34 -8.88
N PHE A 125 -10.19 3.40 -8.25
CA PHE A 125 -9.15 4.23 -8.85
C PHE A 125 -7.81 3.50 -8.95
N ALA A 126 -7.46 2.63 -7.99
CA ALA A 126 -6.29 1.75 -8.11
C ALA A 126 -6.42 0.82 -9.32
N TYR A 127 -7.61 0.25 -9.57
CA TYR A 127 -7.89 -0.55 -10.77
C TYR A 127 -7.74 0.29 -12.06
N LEU A 128 -8.23 1.53 -12.08
CA LEU A 128 -8.11 2.42 -13.24
C LEU A 128 -6.65 2.85 -13.51
N ASP A 129 -5.86 3.18 -12.49
CA ASP A 129 -4.41 3.44 -12.59
C ASP A 129 -3.69 2.23 -13.18
N TRP A 130 -3.93 1.04 -12.60
CA TRP A 130 -3.35 -0.21 -13.07
C TRP A 130 -3.71 -0.52 -14.53
N ARG A 131 -4.98 -0.36 -14.91
CA ARG A 131 -5.45 -0.58 -16.29
C ARG A 131 -4.82 0.44 -17.24
N ARG A 132 -4.60 1.68 -16.80
CA ARG A 132 -3.95 2.73 -17.58
C ARG A 132 -2.46 2.42 -17.79
N LEU A 133 -1.73 2.02 -16.74
CA LEU A 133 -0.33 1.62 -16.85
C LEU A 133 -0.12 0.47 -17.84
N ARG A 134 -1.03 -0.52 -17.87
CA ARG A 134 -0.98 -1.60 -18.88
C ARG A 134 -1.13 -1.07 -20.31
N ARG A 135 -2.02 -0.10 -20.52
CA ARG A 135 -2.22 0.54 -21.84
C ARG A 135 -1.01 1.37 -22.26
N ASP A 136 -0.35 2.01 -21.30
CA ASP A 136 0.82 2.85 -21.54
C ASP A 136 2.12 2.00 -21.72
N GLY A 137 2.04 0.66 -21.69
CA GLY A 137 3.16 -0.24 -22.01
C GLY A 137 3.94 -0.78 -20.81
N TYR A 138 3.47 -0.56 -19.58
CA TYR A 138 4.11 -1.17 -18.40
C TYR A 138 3.83 -2.67 -18.35
N VAL A 139 4.86 -3.50 -18.55
CA VAL A 139 4.78 -4.97 -18.52
C VAL A 139 4.61 -5.48 -17.08
N ARG A 140 3.46 -6.02 -16.66
CA ARG A 140 3.22 -6.48 -15.26
C ARG A 140 3.35 -5.34 -14.23
N PRO A 141 2.44 -4.34 -14.24
CA PRO A 141 2.39 -3.34 -13.18
C PRO A 141 1.94 -3.97 -11.85
N PHE A 142 2.20 -3.26 -10.75
CA PHE A 142 1.81 -3.70 -9.40
C PHE A 142 0.29 -3.90 -9.29
N HIS A 143 -0.15 -5.02 -8.71
CA HIS A 143 -1.55 -5.43 -8.79
C HIS A 143 -2.47 -4.51 -7.96
N TRP A 144 -3.57 -4.05 -8.54
CA TRP A 144 -4.52 -3.13 -7.88
C TRP A 144 -5.14 -3.70 -6.59
N ALA A 145 -5.29 -5.03 -6.49
CA ALA A 145 -5.86 -5.70 -5.33
C ALA A 145 -5.14 -5.39 -4.00
N TRP A 146 -3.87 -4.97 -4.06
CA TRP A 146 -3.15 -4.51 -2.86
C TRP A 146 -3.76 -3.25 -2.23
N ALA A 147 -4.61 -2.51 -2.95
CA ALA A 147 -5.39 -1.41 -2.40
C ALA A 147 -6.45 -1.87 -1.39
N PHE A 148 -6.89 -3.13 -1.42
CA PHE A 148 -7.78 -3.69 -0.38
C PHE A 148 -7.11 -3.72 0.99
N LEU A 149 -5.79 -3.95 1.03
CA LEU A 149 -5.02 -3.95 2.27
C LEU A 149 -4.83 -2.51 2.76
N ASN A 150 -4.31 -1.63 1.90
CA ASN A 150 -4.14 -0.22 2.21
C ASN A 150 -3.81 0.60 0.94
N SER A 151 -4.31 1.84 0.85
CA SER A 151 -3.94 2.80 -0.20
C SER A 151 -2.41 3.03 -0.29
N LEU A 152 -1.73 3.12 0.85
CA LEU A 152 -0.30 3.33 0.93
C LEU A 152 0.49 2.13 0.39
N VAL A 153 0.05 0.90 0.69
CA VAL A 153 0.69 -0.33 0.17
C VAL A 153 0.64 -0.34 -1.36
N TYR A 154 -0.52 0.00 -1.93
CA TYR A 154 -0.65 0.16 -3.38
C TYR A 154 0.30 1.24 -3.92
N THR A 155 0.30 2.42 -3.30
CA THR A 155 1.11 3.58 -3.71
C THR A 155 2.61 3.29 -3.65
N ILE A 156 3.10 2.60 -2.61
CA ILE A 156 4.49 2.15 -2.47
C ILE A 156 4.83 1.18 -3.60
N GLY A 157 4.08 0.08 -3.73
CA GLY A 157 4.37 -0.97 -4.72
C GLY A 157 4.39 -0.44 -6.14
N ARG A 158 3.40 0.39 -6.49
CA ARG A 158 3.30 1.05 -7.80
C ARG A 158 4.47 2.02 -8.05
N SER A 159 4.87 2.81 -7.05
CA SER A 159 5.98 3.77 -7.18
C SER A 159 7.33 3.07 -7.35
N VAL A 160 7.57 1.96 -6.64
CA VAL A 160 8.79 1.14 -6.79
C VAL A 160 8.87 0.52 -8.19
N VAL A 161 7.75 -0.05 -8.68
CA VAL A 161 7.71 -0.64 -10.03
C VAL A 161 7.92 0.42 -11.11
N ALA A 162 7.32 1.61 -10.96
CA ALA A 162 7.52 2.72 -11.89
C ALA A 162 8.96 3.23 -11.90
N HIS A 163 9.58 3.39 -10.72
CA HIS A 163 10.95 3.86 -10.59
C HIS A 163 11.96 2.88 -11.18
N ARG A 164 11.79 1.58 -10.92
CA ARG A 164 12.65 0.52 -11.50
C ARG A 164 12.70 0.52 -13.03
N ARG A 165 11.74 1.16 -13.70
CA ARG A 165 11.58 1.09 -15.16
C ARG A 165 11.71 2.42 -15.89
N SER A 166 11.53 3.53 -15.18
CA SER A 166 11.55 4.89 -15.74
C SER A 166 12.51 5.84 -15.02
N SER A 167 13.16 5.38 -13.94
CA SER A 167 13.96 6.19 -13.00
C SER A 167 13.20 7.36 -12.37
N ARG A 168 11.87 7.41 -12.54
CA ARG A 168 10.94 8.43 -12.04
C ARG A 168 9.77 7.74 -11.34
N GLY A 169 9.00 8.46 -10.52
CA GLY A 169 7.76 7.91 -9.95
C GLY A 169 7.58 7.99 -8.44
N TYR A 170 8.54 8.55 -7.68
CA TYR A 170 8.39 8.68 -6.23
C TYR A 170 7.54 9.86 -5.76
N LEU A 171 7.14 10.78 -6.65
CA LEU A 171 6.36 11.97 -6.25
C LEU A 171 5.04 11.63 -5.52
N PRO A 172 4.17 10.73 -6.02
CA PRO A 172 2.97 10.34 -5.29
C PRO A 172 3.27 9.67 -3.94
N LEU A 173 4.38 8.92 -3.84
CA LEU A 173 4.79 8.29 -2.59
C LEU A 173 5.17 9.33 -1.53
N TRP A 174 6.01 10.31 -1.88
CA TRP A 174 6.39 11.37 -0.95
C TRP A 174 5.17 12.14 -0.44
N LEU A 175 4.24 12.50 -1.32
CA LEU A 175 3.03 13.21 -0.93
C LEU A 175 2.09 12.33 -0.11
N ALA A 176 1.97 11.03 -0.42
CA ALA A 176 1.23 10.10 0.42
C ALA A 176 1.82 9.98 1.83
N VAL A 177 3.16 10.01 1.96
CA VAL A 177 3.83 10.02 3.27
C VAL A 177 3.53 11.32 4.02
N VAL A 178 3.59 12.47 3.36
CA VAL A 178 3.22 13.77 3.99
C VAL A 178 1.77 13.72 4.47
N VAL A 179 0.83 13.28 3.63
CA VAL A 179 -0.58 13.17 3.98
C VAL A 179 -0.80 12.18 5.13
N LEU A 180 -0.07 11.06 5.15
CA LEU A 180 -0.11 10.10 6.26
C LEU A 180 0.35 10.75 7.57
N VAL A 181 1.48 11.45 7.57
CA VAL A 181 2.00 12.13 8.76
C VAL A 181 1.01 13.16 9.28
N VAL A 182 0.47 14.01 8.40
CA VAL A 182 -0.54 15.01 8.77
C VAL A 182 -1.79 14.33 9.35
N THR A 183 -2.26 13.26 8.70
CA THR A 183 -3.42 12.48 9.18
C THR A 183 -3.16 11.92 10.57
N LEU A 184 -1.99 11.34 10.82
CA LEU A 184 -1.62 10.81 12.13
C LEU A 184 -1.61 11.90 13.19
N VAL A 185 -0.98 13.05 12.92
CA VAL A 185 -0.94 14.18 13.87
C VAL A 185 -2.35 14.63 14.23
N VAL A 186 -3.22 14.83 13.25
CA VAL A 186 -4.61 15.26 13.48
C VAL A 186 -5.39 14.22 14.29
N VAL A 187 -5.27 12.94 13.94
CA VAL A 187 -5.92 11.85 14.67
C VAL A 187 -5.43 11.80 16.12
N PHE A 188 -4.13 11.97 16.38
CA PHE A 188 -3.60 12.01 17.74
C PHE A 188 -4.13 13.20 18.54
N ILE A 189 -4.27 14.38 17.93
CA ILE A 189 -4.84 15.55 18.60
C ILE A 189 -6.31 15.28 18.98
N GLN A 190 -7.11 14.78 18.05
CA GLN A 190 -8.53 14.45 18.27
C GLN A 190 -8.70 13.38 19.36
N ILE A 191 -7.88 12.32 19.31
CA ILE A 191 -7.87 11.26 20.32
C ILE A 191 -7.49 11.84 21.69
N GLY A 192 -6.46 12.68 21.76
CA GLY A 192 -6.02 13.31 23.00
C GLY A 192 -7.12 14.19 23.63
N GLN A 193 -7.78 15.01 22.81
CA GLN A 193 -8.91 15.85 23.24
C GLN A 193 -10.09 15.00 23.72
N GLY A 194 -10.44 13.95 22.99
CA GLY A 194 -11.48 13.00 23.37
C GLY A 194 -11.20 12.30 24.70
N PHE A 195 -9.97 11.79 24.89
CA PHE A 195 -9.57 11.16 26.15
C PHE A 195 -9.59 12.14 27.33
N ALA A 196 -9.15 13.39 27.12
CA ALA A 196 -9.20 14.41 28.16
C ALA A 196 -10.64 14.68 28.62
N ALA A 197 -11.57 14.84 27.67
CA ALA A 197 -12.99 15.07 27.97
C ALA A 197 -13.64 13.88 28.69
N VAL A 198 -13.35 12.65 28.25
CA VAL A 198 -13.83 11.43 28.91
C VAL A 198 -13.26 11.29 30.34
N PHE A 199 -11.99 11.64 30.53
CA PHE A 199 -11.36 11.61 31.83
C PHE A 199 -12.01 12.58 32.82
N GLU A 200 -12.23 13.84 32.40
CA GLU A 200 -12.93 14.86 33.20
C GLU A 200 -14.34 14.39 33.59
N LEU A 201 -15.11 13.92 32.62
CA LEU A 201 -16.46 13.37 32.86
C LEU A 201 -16.46 12.22 33.87
N THR A 202 -15.45 11.35 33.82
CA THR A 202 -15.33 10.22 34.76
C THR A 202 -14.99 10.71 36.18
N GLN A 203 -14.13 11.71 36.32
CA GLN A 203 -13.80 12.31 37.61
C GLN A 203 -15.04 12.95 38.24
N ASP A 204 -15.79 13.72 37.46
CA ASP A 204 -17.03 14.38 37.92
C ASP A 204 -18.07 13.35 38.39
N TYR A 205 -18.25 12.27 37.63
CA TYR A 205 -19.14 11.18 38.01
C TYR A 205 -18.74 10.53 39.35
N VAL A 206 -17.45 10.21 39.52
CA VAL A 206 -16.94 9.62 40.76
C VAL A 206 -17.13 10.56 41.95
N THR A 207 -16.81 11.84 41.81
CA THR A 207 -16.95 12.80 42.92
C THR A 207 -18.41 13.07 43.31
N SER A 208 -19.36 12.96 42.37
CA SER A 208 -20.78 13.14 42.66
C SER A 208 -21.46 11.95 43.34
N THR A 209 -20.82 10.77 43.33
CA THR A 209 -21.38 9.51 43.84
C THR A 209 -20.79 9.08 45.20
N VAL A 210 -19.79 9.81 45.71
CA VAL A 210 -19.15 9.62 47.02
C VAL A 210 -19.65 10.67 48.00
#